data_AF-A0A660MET6-F1
#
_entry.id   AF-A0A660MET6-F1
#
_cell.length_a   1.000
_cell.length_b   1.000
_cell.length_c   1.000
_cell.angle_alpha   90.00
_cell.angle_beta   90.00
_cell.angle_gamma   90.00
#
_symmetry.space_group_name_H-M   'P 1'
#
loop_
_entity.id
_entity.type
_entity.pdbx_description
1 polymer ?
#
loop_
_entity_poly.entity_id
_entity_poly.type
_entity_poly.pdbx_seq_one_letter_code
_entity_poly.pdbx_strand_id
1 'polypeptide(L)'
;MRYGFYAVIAAALTFFITLPILGVHLKQSAQGLSLSGQWQHALYAAAAVFVAQLLLPLAIQAKHRLPHHPRFSPAAYIENHRGIVLAFLIVAAFLVPVFGSRGAVNVATLALIYVMLGLSLNIVVGYAGLLDLGHVAFYAVGAYCYAILAQHGVGFWTTLPIAALLTGALGLLLGFPVLRLRGDYLAIVTLGFGEIIRILLNNLDSLTNGPKGINNIPKPG
;
A
#
# COMPACT_ATOMS: atom_id res chain seq x y z
N MET A 1 -41.52 3.90 1.54
CA MET A 1 -41.21 4.89 0.47
C MET A 1 -39.90 5.65 0.66
N ARG A 2 -39.33 5.82 1.87
CA ARG A 2 -38.10 6.62 2.08
C ARG A 2 -36.80 6.00 1.53
N TYR A 3 -36.70 4.67 1.43
CA TYR A 3 -35.46 3.98 1.02
C TYR A 3 -35.05 4.18 -0.44
N GLY A 4 -36.01 4.29 -1.37
CA GLY A 4 -35.71 4.49 -2.79
C GLY A 4 -35.06 5.85 -3.08
N PHE A 5 -35.48 6.89 -2.37
CA PHE A 5 -34.95 8.24 -2.54
C PHE A 5 -33.48 8.35 -2.11
N TYR A 6 -33.08 7.71 -1.02
CA TYR A 6 -31.69 7.68 -0.57
C TYR A 6 -30.77 6.88 -1.51
N ALA A 7 -31.27 5.78 -2.10
CA ALA A 7 -30.50 5.00 -3.08
C ALA A 7 -30.23 5.80 -4.37
N VAL A 8 -31.20 6.59 -4.83
CA VAL A 8 -31.03 7.46 -6.01
C VAL A 8 -30.01 8.56 -5.72
N ILE A 9 -30.08 9.22 -4.55
CA ILE A 9 -29.14 10.29 -4.18
C ILE A 9 -27.72 9.76 -4.02
N ALA A 10 -27.54 8.61 -3.37
CA ALA A 10 -26.22 8.06 -3.15
C ALA A 10 -25.61 7.43 -4.42
N ALA A 11 -26.41 6.91 -5.34
CA ALA A 11 -25.96 6.53 -6.68
C ALA A 11 -25.56 7.77 -7.52
N ALA A 12 -26.33 8.86 -7.45
CA ALA A 12 -26.00 10.10 -8.13
C ALA A 12 -24.69 10.72 -7.60
N LEU A 13 -24.52 10.79 -6.28
CA LEU A 13 -23.28 11.26 -5.65
C LEU A 13 -22.08 10.39 -6.04
N THR A 14 -22.26 9.07 -6.05
CA THR A 14 -21.18 8.14 -6.42
C THR A 14 -20.82 8.28 -7.89
N PHE A 15 -21.78 8.46 -8.79
CA PHE A 15 -21.53 8.76 -10.21
C PHE A 15 -20.72 10.04 -10.37
N PHE A 16 -21.11 11.13 -9.70
CA PHE A 16 -20.39 12.40 -9.77
C PHE A 16 -18.95 12.31 -9.23
N ILE A 17 -18.72 11.55 -8.16
CA ILE A 17 -17.38 11.38 -7.56
C ILE A 17 -16.49 10.45 -8.39
N THR A 18 -17.05 9.41 -9.00
CA THR A 18 -16.28 8.41 -9.77
C THR A 18 -16.00 8.84 -11.21
N LEU A 19 -16.80 9.74 -11.77
CA LEU A 19 -16.65 10.26 -13.13
C LEU A 19 -15.25 10.87 -13.41
N PRO A 20 -14.66 11.73 -12.55
CA PRO A 20 -13.30 12.23 -12.78
C PRO A 20 -12.20 11.18 -12.54
N ILE A 21 -12.45 10.18 -11.69
CA ILE A 21 -11.44 9.19 -11.26
C ILE A 21 -11.34 8.01 -12.24
N LEU A 22 -12.47 7.53 -12.76
CA LEU A 22 -12.57 6.35 -13.63
C LEU A 22 -12.89 6.69 -15.10
N GLY A 23 -13.43 7.89 -15.36
CA GLY A 23 -13.83 8.29 -16.70
C GLY A 23 -12.68 8.80 -17.57
N VAL A 24 -11.64 9.37 -16.97
CA VAL A 24 -10.56 10.06 -17.69
C VAL A 24 -9.27 9.25 -17.62
N HIS A 25 -9.00 8.49 -18.68
CA HIS A 25 -7.71 7.83 -18.87
C HIS A 25 -6.93 8.49 -20.00
N LEU A 26 -5.73 8.98 -19.67
CA LEU A 26 -4.77 9.47 -20.65
C LEU A 26 -4.11 8.27 -21.34
N LYS A 27 -4.49 8.00 -22.59
CA LYS A 27 -3.79 7.02 -23.44
C LYS A 27 -2.70 7.76 -24.19
N GLN A 28 -1.46 7.49 -23.80
CA GLN A 28 -0.27 8.02 -24.47
C GLN A 28 0.03 7.16 -25.70
N SER A 29 -0.14 7.75 -26.89
CA SER A 29 0.23 7.15 -28.18
C SER A 29 1.39 7.94 -28.80
N ALA A 30 2.10 7.36 -29.77
CA ALA A 30 3.35 7.86 -30.35
C ALA A 30 3.30 9.29 -30.97
N GLN A 31 2.12 9.91 -31.06
CA GLN A 31 1.90 11.27 -31.59
C GLN A 31 1.27 12.25 -30.59
N GLY A 32 1.11 11.89 -29.30
CA GLY A 32 0.63 12.80 -28.25
C GLY A 32 -0.31 12.17 -27.21
N LEU A 33 -0.72 12.98 -26.23
CA LEU A 33 -1.69 12.63 -25.18
C LEU A 33 -3.10 12.60 -25.79
N SER A 34 -3.72 11.42 -25.91
CA SER A 34 -5.13 11.30 -26.30
C SER A 34 -6.00 11.06 -25.06
N LEU A 35 -7.01 11.90 -24.87
CA LEU A 35 -8.06 11.68 -23.86
C LEU A 35 -9.00 10.59 -24.39
N SER A 36 -8.91 9.37 -23.85
CA SER A 36 -9.94 8.36 -24.08
C SER A 36 -10.90 8.37 -22.89
N GLY A 37 -12.11 8.92 -23.10
CA GLY A 37 -13.17 8.90 -22.10
C GLY A 37 -13.79 7.51 -22.00
N GLN A 38 -13.48 6.76 -20.94
CA GLN A 38 -14.03 5.42 -20.71
C GLN A 38 -15.27 5.48 -19.80
N TRP A 39 -16.26 6.26 -20.22
CA TRP A 39 -17.51 6.59 -19.49
C TRP A 39 -18.31 5.35 -19.04
N GLN A 40 -18.11 4.22 -19.70
CA GLN A 40 -18.75 2.95 -19.38
C GLN A 40 -18.40 2.46 -17.96
N HIS A 41 -17.17 2.61 -17.49
CA HIS A 41 -16.77 2.13 -16.16
C HIS A 41 -17.41 2.94 -15.02
N ALA A 42 -17.59 4.25 -15.21
CA ALA A 42 -18.30 5.10 -14.26
C ALA A 42 -19.80 4.76 -14.19
N LEU A 43 -20.41 4.43 -15.34
CA LEU A 43 -21.79 3.95 -15.40
C LEU A 43 -21.97 2.59 -14.71
N TYR A 44 -21.05 1.64 -14.91
CA TYR A 44 -21.09 0.35 -14.21
C TYR A 44 -20.93 0.50 -12.70
N ALA A 45 -20.04 1.38 -12.23
CA ALA A 45 -19.86 1.65 -10.80
C ALA A 45 -21.12 2.26 -10.16
N ALA A 46 -21.74 3.23 -10.83
CA ALA A 46 -22.99 3.85 -10.36
C ALA A 46 -24.16 2.85 -10.34
N ALA A 47 -24.30 2.02 -11.37
CA ALA A 47 -25.31 0.97 -11.43
C ALA A 47 -25.10 -0.07 -10.32
N ALA A 48 -23.85 -0.48 -10.07
CA ALA A 48 -23.52 -1.42 -8.99
C ALA A 48 -23.88 -0.86 -7.61
N VAL A 49 -23.57 0.40 -7.33
CA VAL A 49 -23.90 1.06 -6.07
C VAL A 49 -25.42 1.24 -5.91
N PHE A 50 -26.13 1.59 -6.97
CA PHE A 50 -27.59 1.69 -6.96
C PHE A 50 -28.25 0.35 -6.64
N VAL A 51 -27.85 -0.72 -7.33
CA VAL A 51 -28.37 -2.07 -7.08
C VAL A 51 -28.01 -2.56 -5.68
N ALA A 52 -26.79 -2.31 -5.23
CA ALA A 52 -26.35 -2.64 -3.87
C ALA A 52 -27.21 -1.89 -2.83
N GLN A 53 -27.40 -0.57 -2.96
CA GLN A 53 -28.19 0.21 -2.01
C GLN A 53 -29.69 -0.05 -2.08
N LEU A 54 -30.20 -0.55 -3.20
CA LEU A 54 -31.59 -0.98 -3.33
C LEU A 54 -31.83 -2.35 -2.67
N LEU A 55 -30.87 -3.28 -2.79
CA LEU A 55 -31.02 -4.66 -2.30
C LEU A 55 -30.47 -4.87 -0.88
N LEU A 56 -29.42 -4.16 -0.45
CA LEU A 56 -28.89 -4.24 0.92
C LEU A 56 -29.93 -4.00 2.00
N PRO A 57 -30.79 -2.95 1.95
CA PRO A 57 -31.77 -2.72 3.02
C PRO A 57 -32.84 -3.84 3.07
N LEU A 58 -33.20 -4.43 1.93
CA LEU A 58 -34.08 -5.62 1.89
C LEU A 58 -33.38 -6.84 2.51
N ALA A 59 -32.11 -7.06 2.18
CA ALA A 59 -31.32 -8.17 2.71
C ALA A 59 -31.06 -8.02 4.22
N ILE A 60 -30.83 -6.80 4.71
CA ILE A 60 -30.65 -6.51 6.15
C ILE A 60 -31.96 -6.69 6.92
N GLN A 61 -33.11 -6.29 6.35
CA GLN A 61 -34.43 -6.57 6.94
C GLN A 61 -34.77 -8.06 6.94
N ALA A 62 -34.41 -8.79 5.89
CA ALA A 62 -34.58 -10.26 5.85
C ALA A 62 -33.65 -10.97 6.84
N LYS A 63 -32.42 -10.48 7.02
CA LYS A 63 -31.42 -11.02 7.96
C LYS A 63 -31.81 -10.80 9.43
N HIS A 64 -32.55 -9.73 9.74
CA HIS A 64 -33.11 -9.51 11.07
C HIS A 64 -34.22 -10.50 11.46
N ARG A 65 -34.80 -11.24 10.50
CA ARG A 65 -35.77 -12.31 10.76
C ARG A 65 -35.13 -13.70 10.89
N LEU A 66 -33.82 -13.82 10.71
CA LEU A 66 -33.09 -15.08 10.88
C LEU A 66 -32.59 -15.20 12.32
N PRO A 67 -32.70 -16.38 12.95
CA PRO A 67 -32.11 -16.63 14.28
C PRO A 67 -30.61 -16.31 14.24
N HIS A 68 -30.11 -15.69 15.32
CA HIS A 68 -28.70 -15.33 15.45
C HIS A 68 -27.82 -16.58 15.38
N HIS A 69 -27.26 -16.87 14.20
CA HIS A 69 -26.16 -17.82 14.09
C HIS A 69 -24.90 -17.22 14.76
N PRO A 70 -24.03 -18.05 15.36
CA PRO A 70 -22.80 -17.60 15.98
C PRO A 70 -22.03 -16.71 15.00
N ARG A 71 -21.56 -15.54 15.48
CA ARG A 71 -20.88 -14.54 14.65
C ARG A 71 -19.75 -15.23 13.89
N PHE A 72 -19.88 -15.34 12.56
CA PHE A 72 -18.77 -15.72 11.71
C PHE A 72 -17.61 -14.76 12.01
N SER A 73 -16.60 -15.27 12.71
CA SER A 73 -15.34 -14.57 12.91
C SER A 73 -14.46 -14.95 11.72
N PRO A 74 -14.19 -14.01 10.79
CA PRO A 74 -13.31 -14.29 9.65
C PRO A 74 -11.92 -14.75 10.12
N ALA A 75 -11.46 -14.23 11.26
CA ALA A 75 -10.21 -14.64 11.90
C ALA A 75 -10.23 -16.12 12.31
N ALA A 76 -11.30 -16.61 12.95
CA ALA A 76 -11.41 -18.02 13.34
C ALA A 76 -11.50 -18.96 12.13
N TYR A 77 -12.13 -18.52 11.04
CA TYR A 77 -12.21 -19.30 9.80
C TYR A 77 -10.85 -19.42 9.09
N ILE A 78 -10.10 -18.31 9.02
CA ILE A 78 -8.74 -18.26 8.46
C ILE A 78 -7.78 -19.10 9.32
N GLU A 79 -7.92 -19.07 10.64
CA GLU A 79 -7.09 -19.86 11.55
C GLU A 79 -7.31 -21.37 11.37
N ASN A 80 -8.56 -21.80 11.23
CA ASN A 80 -8.90 -23.20 11.01
C ASN A 80 -8.47 -23.72 9.61
N HIS A 81 -8.39 -22.84 8.61
CA HIS A 81 -8.00 -23.18 7.23
C HIS A 81 -6.65 -22.57 6.82
N ARG A 82 -5.78 -22.28 7.80
CA ARG A 82 -4.55 -21.50 7.59
C ARG A 82 -3.69 -22.07 6.47
N GLY A 83 -3.57 -23.40 6.38
CA GLY A 83 -2.79 -24.07 5.32
C GLY A 83 -3.34 -23.82 3.91
N ILE A 84 -4.67 -23.89 3.73
CA ILE A 84 -5.31 -23.66 2.43
C ILE A 84 -5.24 -22.19 2.05
N VAL A 85 -5.46 -21.29 3.01
CA VAL A 85 -5.35 -19.84 2.79
C VAL A 85 -3.92 -19.46 2.38
N LEU A 86 -2.91 -19.99 3.08
CA LEU A 86 -1.50 -19.77 2.73
C LEU A 86 -1.15 -20.36 1.36
N ALA A 87 -1.58 -21.58 1.05
CA ALA A 87 -1.37 -22.19 -0.26
C ALA A 87 -2.01 -21.36 -1.38
N PHE A 88 -3.24 -20.88 -1.18
CA PHE A 88 -3.91 -19.99 -2.13
C PHE A 88 -3.15 -18.68 -2.34
N LEU A 89 -2.68 -18.04 -1.25
CA LEU A 89 -1.89 -16.80 -1.33
C LEU A 89 -0.57 -17.01 -2.07
N ILE A 90 0.13 -18.12 -1.82
CA ILE A 90 1.37 -18.48 -2.53
C ILE A 90 1.08 -18.67 -4.02
N VAL A 91 0.05 -19.44 -4.36
CA VAL A 91 -0.34 -19.66 -5.76
C VAL A 91 -0.70 -18.35 -6.44
N ALA A 92 -1.49 -17.48 -5.79
CA ALA A 92 -1.81 -16.16 -6.31
C ALA A 92 -0.55 -15.29 -6.52
N ALA A 93 0.41 -15.32 -5.58
CA ALA A 93 1.66 -14.58 -5.69
C ALA A 93 2.52 -15.01 -6.88
N PHE A 94 2.48 -16.29 -7.27
CA PHE A 94 3.17 -16.80 -8.46
C PHE A 94 2.39 -16.54 -9.77
N LEU A 95 1.06 -16.58 -9.74
CA LEU A 95 0.24 -16.38 -10.94
C LEU A 95 0.26 -14.93 -11.44
N VAL A 96 0.26 -13.95 -10.53
CA VAL A 96 0.23 -12.52 -10.89
C VAL A 96 1.41 -12.08 -11.77
N PRO A 97 2.69 -12.39 -11.46
CA PRO A 97 3.81 -12.04 -12.32
C PRO A 97 3.88 -12.83 -13.63
N VAL A 98 3.31 -14.04 -13.70
CA VAL A 98 3.35 -14.90 -14.89
C VAL A 98 2.27 -14.51 -15.92
N PHE A 99 1.07 -14.15 -15.45
CA PHE A 99 -0.07 -13.86 -16.31
C PHE A 99 -0.49 -12.37 -16.34
N GLY A 100 0.06 -11.55 -15.43
CA GLY A 100 -0.27 -10.13 -15.32
C GLY A 100 0.48 -9.26 -16.33
N SER A 101 -0.17 -8.17 -16.77
CA SER A 101 0.49 -7.11 -17.54
C SER A 101 1.56 -6.39 -16.70
N ARG A 102 2.57 -5.76 -17.34
CA ARG A 102 3.62 -5.00 -16.62
C ARG A 102 3.05 -3.97 -15.64
N GLY A 103 1.91 -3.35 -15.98
CA GLY A 103 1.21 -2.42 -15.10
C GLY A 103 0.63 -3.10 -13.87
N ALA A 104 -0.02 -4.26 -14.04
CA ALA A 104 -0.57 -5.04 -12.93
C ALA A 104 0.53 -5.52 -11.97
N VAL A 105 1.67 -5.95 -12.50
CA VAL A 105 2.84 -6.34 -11.68
C VAL A 105 3.37 -5.14 -10.91
N ASN A 106 3.52 -3.97 -11.54
CA ASN A 106 4.00 -2.77 -10.84
C ASN A 106 3.06 -2.33 -9.72
N VAL A 107 1.74 -2.34 -9.96
CA VAL A 107 0.73 -2.02 -8.95
C VAL A 107 0.76 -3.05 -7.81
N ALA A 108 0.89 -4.34 -8.13
CA ALA A 108 1.02 -5.39 -7.13
C ALA A 108 2.31 -5.24 -6.30
N THR A 109 3.44 -4.92 -6.92
CA THR A 109 4.70 -4.64 -6.20
C THR A 109 4.55 -3.45 -5.26
N LEU A 110 3.96 -2.34 -5.72
CA LEU A 110 3.70 -1.18 -4.86
C LEU A 110 2.74 -1.52 -3.70
N ALA A 111 1.68 -2.26 -3.98
CA ALA A 111 0.75 -2.73 -2.95
C ALA A 111 1.47 -3.60 -1.91
N LEU A 112 2.33 -4.53 -2.33
CA LEU A 112 3.11 -5.37 -1.44
C LEU A 112 4.10 -4.57 -0.59
N ILE A 113 4.74 -3.53 -1.15
CA ILE A 113 5.60 -2.62 -0.39
C ILE A 113 4.78 -1.92 0.70
N TYR A 114 3.60 -1.38 0.38
CA TYR A 114 2.76 -0.74 1.39
C TYR A 114 2.22 -1.72 2.45
N VAL A 115 1.93 -2.96 2.07
CA VAL A 115 1.55 -4.02 3.02
C VAL A 115 2.72 -4.33 3.97
N MET A 116 3.94 -4.47 3.44
CA MET A 116 5.13 -4.68 4.27
C MET A 116 5.36 -3.50 5.23
N LEU A 117 5.24 -2.26 4.75
CA LEU A 117 5.36 -1.05 5.57
C LEU A 117 4.28 -0.96 6.65
N GLY A 118 3.04 -1.32 6.32
CA GLY A 118 1.96 -1.37 7.30
C GLY A 118 2.19 -2.43 8.36
N LEU A 119 2.70 -3.60 7.96
CA LEU A 119 3.01 -4.69 8.88
C LEU A 119 4.19 -4.34 9.80
N SER A 120 5.24 -3.71 9.29
CA SER A 120 6.36 -3.24 10.11
C SER A 120 5.93 -2.12 11.07
N LEU A 121 5.08 -1.20 10.63
CA LEU A 121 4.50 -0.18 11.50
C LEU A 121 3.60 -0.79 12.58
N ASN A 122 2.81 -1.81 12.25
CA ASN A 122 1.97 -2.52 13.21
C ASN A 122 2.79 -3.21 14.30
N ILE A 123 3.99 -3.70 13.98
CA ILE A 123 4.90 -4.25 15.00
C ILE A 123 5.28 -3.17 16.03
N VAL A 124 5.62 -1.96 15.58
CA VAL A 124 6.06 -0.87 16.48
C VAL A 124 4.87 -0.26 17.23
N VAL A 125 3.86 0.21 16.51
CA VAL A 125 2.72 0.93 17.11
C VAL A 125 1.76 -0.04 17.79
N GLY A 126 1.48 -1.18 17.17
CA GLY A 126 0.49 -2.15 17.64
C GLY A 126 0.97 -2.99 18.82
N TYR A 127 2.23 -3.48 18.80
CA TYR A 127 2.75 -4.32 19.88
C TYR A 127 3.57 -3.56 20.92
N ALA A 128 4.40 -2.58 20.52
CA ALA A 128 5.20 -1.81 21.48
C ALA A 128 4.44 -0.60 22.05
N GLY A 129 3.33 -0.19 21.44
CA GLY A 129 2.51 0.95 21.90
C GLY A 129 3.21 2.30 21.75
N LEU A 130 4.22 2.38 20.88
CA LEU A 130 5.04 3.56 20.66
C LEU A 130 4.55 4.32 19.43
N LEU A 131 4.43 5.65 19.52
CA LEU A 131 4.11 6.48 18.34
C LEU A 131 5.36 6.64 17.47
N ASP A 132 5.39 5.97 16.31
CA ASP A 132 6.46 6.09 15.32
C ASP A 132 5.96 6.83 14.07
N LEU A 133 6.43 8.07 13.89
CA LEU A 133 6.16 8.89 12.69
C LEU A 133 7.33 8.90 11.71
N GLY A 134 8.47 8.32 12.10
CA GLY A 134 9.72 8.30 11.34
C GLY A 134 9.91 7.04 10.51
N HIS A 135 8.99 6.08 10.60
CA HIS A 135 9.10 4.76 9.97
C HIS A 135 9.56 4.77 8.50
N VAL A 136 9.04 5.71 7.72
CA VAL A 136 9.32 5.84 6.27
C VAL A 136 10.79 6.16 6.00
N ALA A 137 11.52 6.77 6.94
CA ALA A 137 12.95 7.02 6.77
C ALA A 137 13.78 5.73 6.74
N PHE A 138 13.43 4.71 7.53
CA PHE A 138 14.12 3.42 7.47
C PHE A 138 13.89 2.73 6.13
N TYR A 139 12.67 2.82 5.61
CA TYR A 139 12.35 2.37 4.25
C TYR A 139 13.19 3.09 3.20
N ALA A 140 13.27 4.43 3.27
CA ALA A 140 14.04 5.22 2.34
C ALA A 140 15.54 4.86 2.37
N VAL A 141 16.13 4.77 3.56
CA VAL A 141 17.55 4.41 3.71
C VAL A 141 17.83 3.03 3.10
N GLY A 142 17.01 2.02 3.38
CA GLY A 142 17.19 0.69 2.80
C GLY A 142 17.04 0.66 1.29
N ALA A 143 16.07 1.39 0.74
CA ALA A 143 15.86 1.52 -0.69
C ALA A 143 17.05 2.19 -1.39
N TYR A 144 17.57 3.28 -0.82
CA TYR A 144 18.76 3.97 -1.36
C TYR A 144 20.03 3.15 -1.22
N CYS A 145 20.25 2.47 -0.09
CA CYS A 145 21.38 1.55 0.05
C CYS A 145 21.35 0.46 -1.02
N TYR A 146 20.19 -0.18 -1.23
CA TYR A 146 20.03 -1.18 -2.28
C TYR A 146 20.29 -0.59 -3.67
N ALA A 147 19.71 0.57 -3.98
CA ALA A 147 19.85 1.22 -5.28
C ALA A 147 21.31 1.59 -5.61
N ILE A 148 22.03 2.15 -4.63
CA ILE A 148 23.45 2.53 -4.79
C ILE A 148 24.32 1.27 -4.99
N LEU A 149 24.15 0.24 -4.16
CA LEU A 149 24.96 -0.99 -4.29
C LEU A 149 24.70 -1.71 -5.62
N ALA A 150 23.43 -1.76 -6.05
CA ALA A 150 23.07 -2.35 -7.34
C ALA A 150 23.68 -1.58 -8.52
N GLN A 151 23.81 -0.25 -8.44
CA GLN A 151 24.52 0.54 -9.46
C GLN A 151 26.02 0.24 -9.51
N HIS A 152 26.64 -0.11 -8.38
CA HIS A 152 28.04 -0.51 -8.32
C HIS A 152 28.29 -1.96 -8.81
N GLY A 153 27.25 -2.64 -9.33
CA GLY A 153 27.37 -3.99 -9.87
C GLY A 153 27.41 -5.09 -8.82
N VAL A 154 27.07 -4.77 -7.56
CA VAL A 154 26.94 -5.79 -6.51
C VAL A 154 25.71 -6.64 -6.83
N GLY A 155 25.87 -7.97 -6.85
CA GLY A 155 24.78 -8.90 -7.17
C GLY A 155 23.55 -8.70 -6.30
N PHE A 156 22.37 -9.06 -6.81
CA PHE A 156 21.09 -8.93 -6.08
C PHE A 156 21.14 -9.59 -4.70
N TRP A 157 21.59 -10.85 -4.68
CA TRP A 157 21.61 -11.69 -3.49
C TRP A 157 22.59 -11.23 -2.41
N THR A 158 23.65 -10.50 -2.77
CA THR A 158 24.60 -9.92 -1.82
C THR A 158 24.17 -8.52 -1.39
N THR A 159 23.60 -7.74 -2.30
CA THR A 159 23.09 -6.39 -2.01
C THR A 159 21.96 -6.42 -0.98
N LEU A 160 21.05 -7.40 -1.08
CA LEU A 160 19.90 -7.52 -0.19
C LEU A 160 20.27 -7.64 1.31
N PRO A 161 21.13 -8.57 1.75
CA PRO A 161 21.55 -8.65 3.14
C PRO A 161 22.41 -7.44 3.56
N ILE A 162 23.26 -6.91 2.68
CA ILE A 162 24.08 -5.74 3.03
C ILE A 162 23.19 -4.51 3.27
N ALA A 163 22.21 -4.25 2.40
CA ALA A 163 21.26 -3.16 2.58
C ALA A 163 20.43 -3.33 3.86
N ALA A 164 20.00 -4.56 4.16
CA ALA A 164 19.29 -4.88 5.39
C ALA A 164 20.17 -4.63 6.64
N LEU A 165 21.44 -5.04 6.61
CA LEU A 165 22.40 -4.82 7.70
C LEU A 165 22.69 -3.33 7.91
N LEU A 166 22.91 -2.57 6.84
CA LEU A 166 23.16 -1.13 6.92
C LEU A 166 21.94 -0.37 7.48
N THR A 167 20.74 -0.72 7.01
CA THR A 167 19.49 -0.14 7.51
C THR A 167 19.26 -0.51 8.97
N GLY A 168 19.51 -1.78 9.33
CA GLY A 168 19.43 -2.28 10.70
C GLY A 168 20.43 -1.60 11.63
N ALA A 169 21.68 -1.38 11.17
CA ALA A 169 22.69 -0.66 11.92
C ALA A 169 22.29 0.80 12.19
N LEU A 170 21.72 1.49 11.19
CA LEU A 170 21.17 2.83 11.38
C LEU A 170 19.98 2.81 12.36
N GLY A 171 19.12 1.80 12.25
CA GLY A 171 18.01 1.56 13.18
C GLY A 171 18.46 1.33 14.61
N LEU A 172 19.53 0.59 14.84
CA LEU A 172 20.12 0.38 16.18
C LEU A 172 20.76 1.66 16.72
N LEU A 173 21.48 2.39 15.86
CA LEU A 173 22.12 3.66 16.21
C LEU A 173 21.06 4.67 16.67
N LEU A 174 19.94 4.77 15.95
CA LEU A 174 18.82 5.64 16.34
C LEU A 174 18.00 5.07 17.49
N GLY A 175 17.79 3.76 17.53
CA GLY A 175 17.00 3.09 18.56
C GLY A 175 17.59 3.30 19.95
N PHE A 176 18.91 3.27 20.08
CA PHE A 176 19.58 3.43 21.38
C PHE A 176 19.23 4.72 22.15
N PRO A 177 19.34 5.93 21.57
CA PRO A 177 18.90 7.16 22.23
C PRO A 177 17.37 7.22 22.38
N VAL A 178 16.63 6.70 21.40
CA VAL A 178 15.17 6.77 21.34
C VAL A 178 14.49 5.92 22.43
N LEU A 179 15.07 4.78 22.80
CA LEU A 179 14.59 3.93 23.90
C LEU A 179 14.60 4.64 25.28
N ARG A 180 15.33 5.75 25.41
CA ARG A 180 15.36 6.56 26.64
C ARG A 180 14.21 7.58 26.71
N LEU A 181 13.49 7.78 25.61
CA LEU A 181 12.38 8.72 25.49
C LEU A 181 11.04 8.00 25.65
N ARG A 182 10.03 8.69 26.16
CA ARG A 182 8.68 8.14 26.39
C ARG A 182 7.61 9.11 25.92
N GLY A 183 6.48 8.56 25.48
CA GLY A 183 5.30 9.34 25.10
C GLY A 183 5.58 10.31 23.95
N ASP A 184 5.22 11.57 24.12
CA ASP A 184 5.26 12.59 23.05
C ASP A 184 6.69 12.92 22.58
N TYR A 185 7.69 12.80 23.46
CA TYR A 185 9.08 13.02 23.09
C TYR A 185 9.57 12.02 22.04
N LEU A 186 9.06 10.79 22.09
CA LEU A 186 9.38 9.76 21.12
C LEU A 186 8.82 10.12 19.73
N ALA A 187 7.58 10.60 19.69
CA ALA A 187 6.93 11.03 18.46
C ALA A 187 7.67 12.18 17.76
N ILE A 188 8.08 13.19 18.53
CA ILE A 188 8.80 14.36 18.01
C ILE A 188 10.14 13.94 17.40
N VAL A 189 10.89 13.07 18.08
CA VAL A 189 12.20 12.62 17.60
C VAL A 189 12.08 11.73 16.36
N THR A 190 11.08 10.85 16.30
CA THR A 190 10.88 10.01 15.10
C THR A 190 10.45 10.83 13.89
N LEU A 191 9.57 11.82 14.07
CA LEU A 191 9.24 12.79 13.01
C LEU A 191 10.48 13.57 12.56
N GLY A 192 11.23 14.13 13.51
CA GLY A 192 12.45 14.88 13.24
C GLY A 192 13.48 14.05 12.47
N PHE A 193 13.67 12.79 12.84
CA PHE A 193 14.50 11.85 12.10
C PHE A 193 14.01 11.63 10.67
N GLY A 194 12.70 11.42 10.50
CA GLY A 194 12.04 11.32 9.20
C GLY A 194 12.37 12.50 8.29
N GLU A 195 12.25 13.70 8.84
CA GLU A 195 12.54 14.96 8.16
C GLU A 195 14.03 15.11 7.82
N ILE A 196 14.93 14.81 8.76
CA ILE A 196 16.38 14.85 8.55
C ILE A 196 16.77 13.94 7.40
N ILE A 197 16.27 12.70 7.35
CA ILE A 197 16.55 11.76 6.26
C ILE A 197 16.01 12.30 4.94
N ARG A 198 14.80 12.87 4.90
CA ARG A 198 14.26 13.48 3.68
C ARG A 198 15.16 14.62 3.17
N ILE A 199 15.60 15.51 4.05
CA ILE A 199 16.47 16.64 3.69
C ILE A 199 17.84 16.13 3.23
N LEU A 200 18.40 15.16 3.94
CA LEU A 200 19.69 14.55 3.63
C LEU A 200 19.67 13.90 2.25
N LEU A 201 18.66 13.07 1.95
CA LEU A 201 18.52 12.41 0.65
C LEU A 201 18.30 13.41 -0.49
N ASN A 202 17.67 14.56 -0.22
CA ASN A 202 17.48 15.60 -1.23
C ASN A 202 18.70 16.51 -1.43
N ASN A 203 19.58 16.67 -0.44
CA ASN A 203 20.80 17.49 -0.54
C ASN A 203 22.03 16.70 -1.01
N LEU A 204 22.03 15.37 -0.90
CA LEU A 204 23.13 14.50 -1.32
C LEU A 204 23.11 14.24 -2.84
N ASP A 205 23.14 15.30 -3.64
CA ASP A 205 23.06 15.22 -5.11
C ASP A 205 24.09 14.25 -5.72
N SER A 206 25.30 14.18 -5.14
CA SER A 206 26.38 13.32 -5.63
C SER A 206 26.13 11.82 -5.43
N LEU A 207 25.28 11.43 -4.48
CA LEU A 207 25.10 10.02 -4.10
C LEU A 207 23.67 9.52 -4.38
N THR A 208 22.66 10.35 -4.12
CA THR A 208 21.24 9.98 -4.28
C THR A 208 20.61 10.55 -5.54
N ASN A 209 21.34 11.43 -6.25
CA ASN A 209 20.83 12.22 -7.37
C ASN A 209 19.69 13.18 -6.95
N GLY A 210 19.66 13.54 -5.65
CA GLY A 210 18.76 14.53 -5.08
C GLY A 210 17.27 14.20 -5.31
N PRO A 211 16.43 15.19 -5.64
CA PRO A 211 15.00 14.99 -5.85
C PRO A 211 14.63 14.07 -7.02
N LYS A 212 15.56 13.83 -7.96
CA LYS A 212 15.34 12.97 -9.13
C LYS A 212 15.41 11.48 -8.76
N GLY A 213 16.05 11.15 -7.64
CA GLY A 213 16.29 9.79 -7.20
C GLY A 213 17.12 8.96 -8.18
N ILE A 214 17.22 7.66 -7.87
CA ILE A 214 17.98 6.69 -8.64
C ILE A 214 17.05 5.93 -9.60
N ASN A 215 17.35 5.98 -10.90
CA ASN A 215 16.63 5.29 -11.96
C ASN A 215 17.48 4.16 -12.56
N ASN A 216 16.85 3.26 -13.31
CA ASN A 216 17.49 2.12 -14.01
C ASN A 216 18.27 1.16 -13.10
N ILE A 217 17.68 0.80 -11.96
CA ILE A 217 18.24 -0.24 -11.10
C ILE A 217 18.20 -1.58 -11.86
N PRO A 218 19.33 -2.32 -11.97
CA PRO A 218 19.37 -3.60 -12.65
C PRO A 218 18.33 -4.56 -12.07
N LYS A 219 17.66 -5.30 -12.95
CA LYS A 219 16.75 -6.36 -12.50
C LYS A 219 17.59 -7.45 -11.83
N PRO A 220 17.05 -8.14 -10.80
CA PRO A 220 17.68 -9.33 -10.27
C PRO A 220 17.90 -10.33 -11.43
N GLY A 221 19.17 -10.62 -11.70
CA GLY A 221 19.63 -11.63 -12.65
C GLY A 221 19.75 -12.99 -12.01
#